data_AF-A0A2V6KRL8-F1
#
_entry.id   AF-A0A2V6KRL8-F1
#
_cell.length_a   1.000
_cell.length_b   1.000
_cell.length_c   1.000
_cell.angle_alpha   90.00
_cell.angle_beta   90.00
_cell.angle_gamma   90.00
#
_symmetry.space_group_name_H-M   'P 1'
#
loop_
_entity.id
_entity.type
_entity.pdbx_description
1 polymer ?
#
loop_
_entity_poly.entity_id
_entity_poly.type
_entity_poly.pdbx_seq_one_letter_code
_entity_poly.pdbx_strand_id
1 'polypeptide(L)'
;MPMPKIPLMDYIGRPLLTCLFLALLWLQWRFPLRRQHFRVLHRLIRNFVLSIPGFAVVRFAMLPIPIAIAMWTESRHIGLLNWLGVTGWIAVIATFLLMDYAYWWWHWANHMIPLFWRFHNVHHTDLDLDVSTAAR
;
A
#
# COMPACT_ATOMS: atom_id res chain seq x y z
N MET A 1 -4.71 13.64 19.24
CA MET A 1 -5.22 14.84 18.54
C MET A 1 -6.07 14.38 17.36
N PRO A 2 -7.32 14.86 17.19
CA PRO A 2 -8.10 14.55 15.99
C PRO A 2 -7.34 15.06 14.76
N MET A 3 -7.17 14.21 13.74
CA MET A 3 -6.54 14.64 12.50
C MET A 3 -7.38 15.76 11.87
N PRO A 4 -6.76 16.85 11.38
CA PRO A 4 -7.49 17.89 10.69
C PRO A 4 -8.20 17.26 9.49
N LYS A 5 -9.54 17.41 9.44
CA LYS A 5 -10.33 17.00 8.29
C LYS A 5 -9.90 17.84 7.10
N ILE A 6 -9.56 17.19 6.00
CA ILE A 6 -9.29 17.88 4.72
C ILE A 6 -10.63 17.87 3.98
N PRO A 7 -11.39 18.98 3.98
CA PRO A 7 -12.80 18.95 3.59
C PRO A 7 -13.00 18.42 2.16
N LEU A 8 -12.10 18.79 1.24
CA LEU A 8 -12.13 18.33 -0.14
C LEU A 8 -11.97 16.80 -0.25
N MET A 9 -11.00 16.23 0.49
CA MET A 9 -10.74 14.79 0.47
C MET A 9 -11.86 14.02 1.16
N ASP A 10 -12.38 14.56 2.26
CA ASP A 10 -13.35 13.87 3.11
C ASP A 10 -14.78 13.93 2.56
N TYR A 11 -15.20 15.07 2.00
CA TYR A 11 -16.56 15.27 1.50
C TYR A 11 -16.72 14.96 0.00
N ILE A 12 -15.65 15.04 -0.79
CA ILE A 12 -15.71 14.77 -2.25
C ILE A 12 -14.90 13.52 -2.59
N GLY A 13 -13.65 13.44 -2.14
CA GLY A 13 -12.75 12.33 -2.45
C GLY A 13 -13.29 10.98 -1.98
N ARG A 14 -13.66 10.85 -0.70
CA ARG A 14 -14.16 9.59 -0.12
C ARG A 14 -15.42 9.05 -0.82
N PRO A 15 -16.51 9.83 -1.00
CA PRO A 15 -17.68 9.32 -1.70
C PRO A 15 -17.38 9.02 -3.16
N LEU A 16 -16.58 9.84 -3.86
CA LEU A 16 -16.20 9.57 -5.25
C LEU A 16 -15.44 8.24 -5.39
N LEU A 17 -14.42 8.01 -4.56
CA LEU A 17 -13.64 6.77 -4.55
C LEU A 17 -14.50 5.57 -4.17
N THR A 18 -15.44 5.74 -3.23
CA THR A 18 -16.37 4.68 -2.84
C THR A 18 -17.31 4.33 -4.00
N CYS A 19 -17.90 5.33 -4.66
CA CYS A 19 -18.75 5.13 -5.83
C CYS A 19 -17.98 4.46 -6.98
N LEU A 20 -16.74 4.90 -7.25
CA LEU A 20 -15.87 4.28 -8.24
C LEU A 20 -15.58 2.82 -7.90
N PHE A 21 -15.24 2.52 -6.65
CA PHE A 21 -14.99 1.16 -6.19
C PHE A 21 -16.22 0.26 -6.36
N LEU A 22 -17.40 0.73 -5.96
CA LEU A 22 -18.65 0.00 -6.13
C LEU A 22 -19.00 -0.22 -7.61
N ALA A 23 -18.76 0.77 -8.46
CA ALA A 23 -18.96 0.66 -9.90
C ALA A 23 -18.02 -0.38 -10.54
N LEU A 24 -16.74 -0.38 -10.16
CA LEU A 24 -15.77 -1.36 -10.62
C LEU A 24 -16.09 -2.78 -10.13
N LEU A 25 -16.55 -2.92 -8.89
CA LEU A 25 -17.03 -4.19 -8.34
C LEU A 25 -18.21 -4.75 -9.14
N TRP A 26 -19.20 -3.89 -9.42
CA TRP A 26 -20.36 -4.28 -10.20
C TRP A 26 -19.98 -4.67 -11.63
N LEU A 27 -19.10 -3.89 -12.28
CA LEU A 27 -18.60 -4.16 -13.61
C LEU A 27 -17.86 -5.50 -13.67
N GLN A 28 -17.01 -5.78 -12.68
CA GLN A 28 -16.29 -7.04 -12.58
C GLN A 28 -17.24 -8.23 -12.44
N TRP A 29 -18.31 -8.11 -11.65
CA TRP A 29 -19.31 -9.17 -11.53
C TRP A 29 -19.99 -9.40 -12.87
N ARG A 30 -20.46 -8.33 -13.53
CA ARG A 30 -21.23 -8.42 -14.76
C ARG A 30 -20.41 -8.86 -15.97
N PHE A 31 -19.13 -8.51 -16.00
CA PHE A 31 -18.19 -8.77 -17.09
C PHE A 31 -16.85 -9.30 -16.54
N PRO A 32 -16.79 -10.56 -16.09
CA PRO A 32 -15.55 -11.13 -15.57
C PRO A 32 -14.51 -11.24 -16.68
N LEU A 33 -13.36 -10.59 -16.50
CA LEU A 33 -12.25 -10.64 -17.48
C LEU A 33 -11.55 -12.00 -17.53
N ARG A 34 -11.71 -12.83 -16.49
CA ARG A 34 -11.05 -14.13 -16.34
C ARG A 34 -12.03 -15.19 -15.89
N ARG A 35 -11.76 -16.43 -16.28
CA ARG A 35 -12.48 -17.60 -15.75
C ARG A 35 -12.12 -17.76 -14.27
N GLN A 36 -13.14 -17.91 -13.43
CA GLN A 36 -12.94 -18.13 -12.00
C GLN A 36 -12.62 -19.60 -11.75
N HIS A 37 -11.56 -19.86 -11.00
CA HIS A 37 -11.10 -21.21 -10.65
C HIS A 37 -11.67 -21.65 -9.29
N PHE A 38 -11.97 -20.71 -8.40
CA PHE A 38 -12.44 -20.99 -7.04
C PHE A 38 -13.87 -20.50 -6.81
N ARG A 39 -14.59 -21.20 -5.90
CA ARG A 39 -15.89 -20.74 -5.40
C ARG A 39 -15.72 -19.41 -4.65
N VAL A 40 -16.65 -18.48 -4.88
CA VAL A 40 -16.63 -17.11 -4.32
C VAL A 40 -16.43 -17.11 -2.81
N LEU A 41 -17.21 -17.92 -2.06
CA LEU A 41 -17.12 -17.97 -0.59
C LEU A 41 -15.73 -18.38 -0.09
N HIS A 42 -15.12 -19.38 -0.71
CA HIS A 42 -13.80 -19.89 -0.31
C HIS A 42 -12.71 -18.84 -0.55
N ARG A 43 -12.79 -18.12 -1.68
CA ARG A 43 -11.89 -17.01 -2.01
C ARG A 43 -12.05 -15.84 -1.04
N LEU A 44 -13.28 -15.43 -0.75
CA LEU A 44 -13.56 -14.35 0.19
C LEU A 44 -13.01 -14.67 1.59
N ILE A 45 -13.28 -15.86 2.13
CA ILE A 45 -12.75 -16.26 3.44
C ILE A 45 -11.22 -16.22 3.45
N ARG A 46 -10.57 -16.83 2.44
CA ARG A 46 -9.11 -16.85 2.33
C ARG A 46 -8.53 -15.43 2.30
N ASN A 47 -9.10 -14.56 1.47
CA ASN A 47 -8.61 -13.20 1.31
C ASN A 47 -8.81 -12.44 2.63
N PHE A 48 -10.00 -12.43 3.23
CA PHE A 48 -10.24 -11.71 4.49
C PHE A 48 -9.40 -12.21 5.68
N VAL A 49 -9.14 -13.52 5.79
CA VAL A 49 -8.27 -14.07 6.85
C VAL A 49 -6.84 -13.54 6.73
N LEU A 50 -6.34 -13.33 5.51
CA LEU A 50 -5.02 -12.73 5.27
C LEU A 50 -5.04 -11.20 5.38
N SER A 51 -6.11 -10.57 4.89
CA SER A 51 -6.30 -9.12 4.84
C SER A 51 -6.44 -8.47 6.21
N ILE A 52 -7.18 -9.09 7.15
CA ILE A 52 -7.47 -8.45 8.44
C ILE A 52 -6.18 -8.24 9.27
N PRO A 53 -5.31 -9.25 9.45
CA PRO A 53 -4.01 -9.04 10.08
C PRO A 53 -3.13 -8.07 9.30
N GLY A 54 -3.09 -8.17 7.97
CA GLY A 54 -2.33 -7.28 7.11
C GLY A 54 -2.73 -5.82 7.29
N PHE A 55 -4.04 -5.54 7.31
CA PHE A 55 -4.59 -4.21 7.55
C PHE A 55 -4.23 -3.69 8.95
N ALA A 56 -4.28 -4.54 9.98
CA ALA A 56 -3.86 -4.16 11.32
C ALA A 56 -2.38 -3.78 11.36
N VAL A 57 -1.50 -4.57 10.72
CA VAL A 57 -0.07 -4.27 10.61
C VAL A 57 0.15 -2.95 9.86
N VAL A 58 -0.51 -2.75 8.73
CA VAL A 58 -0.40 -1.48 7.98
C VAL A 58 -0.84 -0.30 8.85
N ARG A 59 -1.97 -0.44 9.55
CA ARG A 59 -2.56 0.65 10.32
C ARG A 59 -1.73 1.02 11.55
N PHE A 60 -1.22 0.03 12.27
CA PHE A 60 -0.56 0.22 13.56
C PHE A 60 0.96 0.24 13.48
N ALA A 61 1.55 -0.31 12.43
CA ALA A 61 3.00 -0.31 12.23
C ALA A 61 3.38 0.57 11.03
N MET A 62 2.88 0.29 9.83
CA MET A 62 3.40 0.93 8.61
C MET A 62 3.02 2.41 8.44
N LEU A 63 2.01 2.91 9.16
CA LEU A 63 1.71 4.35 9.20
C LEU A 63 2.56 5.11 10.25
N PRO A 64 2.52 4.76 11.54
CA PRO A 64 3.24 5.53 12.55
C PRO A 64 4.75 5.35 12.51
N ILE A 65 5.27 4.17 12.15
CA ILE A 65 6.71 3.89 12.19
C ILE A 65 7.49 4.75 11.19
N PRO A 66 7.14 4.82 9.88
CA PRO A 66 7.89 5.65 8.95
C PRO A 66 7.84 7.14 9.30
N ILE A 67 6.72 7.62 9.82
CA ILE A 67 6.60 9.01 10.30
C ILE A 67 7.53 9.25 11.49
N ALA A 68 7.51 8.36 12.48
CA ALA A 68 8.38 8.46 13.65
C ALA A 68 9.87 8.39 13.26
N ILE A 69 10.24 7.50 12.33
CA ILE A 69 11.59 7.40 11.80
C ILE A 69 11.97 8.68 11.06
N ALA A 70 11.09 9.22 10.20
CA ALA A 70 11.35 10.45 9.47
C ALA A 70 11.66 11.61 10.43
N MET A 71 10.80 11.83 11.44
CA MET A 71 11.00 12.86 12.48
C MET A 71 12.29 12.63 13.27
N TRP A 72 12.58 11.37 13.64
CA TRP A 72 13.81 11.04 14.36
C TRP A 72 15.06 11.33 13.53
N THR A 73 15.07 10.92 12.26
CA THR A 73 16.19 11.17 11.33
C THR A 73 16.39 12.66 11.06
N GLU A 74 15.32 13.44 10.94
CA GLU A 74 15.38 14.89 10.81
C GLU A 74 16.02 15.51 12.06
N SER A 75 15.54 15.15 13.26
CA SER A 75 16.05 15.71 14.54
C SER A 75 17.51 15.37 14.84
N ARG A 76 18.03 14.28 14.28
CA ARG A 76 19.40 13.80 14.48
C ARG A 76 20.30 14.10 13.28
N HIS A 77 19.80 14.78 12.25
CA HIS A 77 20.50 15.02 10.99
C HIS A 77 21.05 13.73 10.34
N ILE A 78 20.27 12.65 10.40
CA ILE A 78 20.59 11.35 9.79
C ILE A 78 19.94 11.28 8.41
N GLY A 79 20.67 10.79 7.41
CA GLY A 79 20.14 10.53 6.07
C GLY A 79 20.84 11.35 4.98
N LEU A 80 20.82 10.83 3.76
CA LEU A 80 21.60 11.36 2.63
C LEU A 80 21.36 12.86 2.39
N LEU A 81 20.09 13.28 2.34
CA LEU A 81 19.75 14.69 2.08
C LEU A 81 20.11 15.61 3.26
N ASN A 82 20.03 15.11 4.49
CA ASN A 82 20.46 15.84 5.69
C ASN A 82 21.98 16.05 5.68
N TRP A 83 22.77 15.00 5.36
CA TRP A 83 24.23 15.09 5.29
C TRP A 83 24.73 16.01 4.18
N LEU A 84 24.01 16.07 3.06
CA LEU A 84 24.31 16.96 1.94
C LEU A 84 23.76 18.39 2.14
N GLY A 85 23.02 18.65 3.23
CA GLY A 85 22.42 19.96 3.49
C GLY A 85 21.38 20.40 2.45
N VAL A 86 20.77 19.45 1.73
CA VAL A 86 19.79 19.74 0.67
C VAL A 86 18.48 20.19 1.31
N THR A 87 17.99 21.38 0.93
CA THR A 87 16.79 22.00 1.51
C THR A 87 15.80 22.45 0.43
N GLY A 88 14.59 22.84 0.85
CA GLY A 88 13.56 23.39 -0.03
C GLY A 88 13.00 22.39 -1.05
N TRP A 89 12.57 22.89 -2.21
CA TRP A 89 11.92 22.07 -3.25
C TRP A 89 12.82 20.97 -3.81
N ILE A 90 14.14 21.20 -3.86
CA ILE A 90 15.10 20.18 -4.31
C ILE A 90 15.06 18.99 -3.35
N ALA A 91 15.00 19.23 -2.04
CA ALA A 91 14.90 18.17 -1.05
C ALA A 91 13.61 17.35 -1.22
N VAL A 92 12.49 18.01 -1.51
CA VAL A 92 11.19 17.34 -1.73
C VAL A 92 11.25 16.43 -2.96
N ILE A 93 11.72 16.95 -4.10
CA ILE A 93 11.82 16.18 -5.35
C ILE A 93 12.82 15.03 -5.19
N ALA A 94 13.99 15.31 -4.62
CA ALA A 94 15.00 14.28 -4.37
C ALA A 94 14.48 13.20 -3.42
N THR A 95 13.74 13.57 -2.36
CA THR A 95 13.12 12.61 -1.44
C THR A 95 12.15 11.71 -2.19
N PHE A 96 11.27 12.28 -3.01
CA PHE A 96 10.31 11.50 -3.80
C PHE A 96 11.01 10.48 -4.72
N LEU A 97 12.01 10.93 -5.50
CA LEU A 97 12.73 10.07 -6.43
C LEU A 97 13.56 8.99 -5.73
N LEU A 98 14.28 9.35 -4.67
CA LEU A 98 15.10 8.40 -3.91
C LEU A 98 14.23 7.39 -3.16
N MET A 99 13.08 7.82 -2.64
CA MET A 99 12.12 6.93 -1.99
C MET A 99 11.56 5.92 -3.00
N ASP A 100 11.12 6.39 -4.17
CA ASP A 100 10.62 5.52 -5.24
C ASP A 100 11.68 4.48 -5.66
N TYR A 101 12.92 4.92 -5.86
CA TYR A 101 14.02 4.03 -6.21
C TYR A 101 14.37 3.03 -5.10
N ALA A 102 14.32 3.45 -3.82
CA ALA A 102 14.51 2.57 -2.69
C ALA A 102 13.40 1.51 -2.59
N TYR A 103 12.15 1.89 -2.84
CA TYR A 103 11.03 0.95 -2.90
C TYR A 103 11.15 -0.02 -4.07
N TRP A 104 11.68 0.42 -5.21
CA TRP A 104 11.97 -0.47 -6.32
C TRP A 104 12.98 -1.56 -5.91
N TRP A 105 14.09 -1.17 -5.26
CA TRP A 105 15.06 -2.13 -4.75
C TRP A 105 14.47 -3.06 -3.69
N TRP A 106 13.64 -2.54 -2.80
CA TRP A 106 12.92 -3.33 -1.81
C TRP A 106 12.02 -4.38 -2.50
N HIS A 107 11.25 -3.97 -3.51
CA HIS A 107 10.39 -4.88 -4.26
C HIS A 107 11.19 -5.95 -5.02
N TRP A 108 12.28 -5.54 -5.69
CA TRP A 108 13.20 -6.46 -6.35
C TRP A 108 13.79 -7.48 -5.37
N ALA A 109 14.25 -7.03 -4.19
CA ALA A 109 14.76 -7.91 -3.15
C ALA A 109 13.70 -8.89 -2.64
N ASN A 110 12.43 -8.46 -2.53
CA ASN A 110 11.31 -9.32 -2.19
C ASN A 110 11.05 -10.42 -3.22
N HIS A 111 11.41 -10.20 -4.48
CA HIS A 111 11.31 -11.21 -5.53
C HIS A 111 12.54 -12.12 -5.64
N MET A 112 13.73 -11.61 -5.33
CA MET A 112 14.99 -12.33 -5.56
C MET A 112 15.48 -13.11 -4.33
N ILE A 113 15.25 -12.61 -3.11
CA ILE A 113 15.77 -13.21 -1.89
C ILE A 113 14.77 -14.27 -1.37
N PRO A 114 15.16 -15.55 -1.23
CA PRO A 114 14.21 -16.62 -0.87
C PRO A 114 13.44 -16.37 0.42
N LEU A 115 14.09 -15.76 1.42
CA LEU A 115 13.42 -15.41 2.68
C LEU A 115 12.29 -14.40 2.46
N PHE A 116 12.55 -13.31 1.75
CA PHE A 116 11.56 -12.26 1.50
C PHE A 116 10.47 -12.75 0.53
N TRP A 117 10.84 -13.57 -0.44
CA TRP A 117 9.89 -14.19 -1.36
C TRP A 117 8.80 -15.00 -0.65
N ARG A 118 9.12 -15.70 0.45
CA ARG A 118 8.13 -16.47 1.22
C ARG A 118 7.00 -15.60 1.80
N PHE A 119 7.27 -14.32 2.04
CA PHE A 119 6.25 -13.36 2.47
C PHE A 119 5.59 -12.68 1.27
N HIS A 120 6.39 -12.31 0.27
CA HIS A 120 5.91 -11.56 -0.89
C HIS A 120 5.06 -12.39 -1.86
N ASN A 121 5.33 -13.70 -1.97
CA ASN A 121 4.63 -14.58 -2.90
C ASN A 121 3.13 -14.70 -2.59
N VAL A 122 2.70 -14.44 -1.35
CA VAL A 122 1.29 -14.44 -0.97
C VAL A 122 0.53 -13.48 -1.88
N HIS A 123 1.08 -12.29 -2.16
CA HIS A 123 0.48 -11.31 -3.06
C HIS A 123 0.45 -11.75 -4.53
N HIS A 124 1.21 -12.77 -4.94
CA HIS A 124 1.27 -13.30 -6.31
C HIS A 124 0.48 -14.61 -6.52
N THR A 125 -0.11 -15.18 -5.46
CA THR A 125 -0.73 -16.52 -5.52
C THR A 125 -2.21 -16.56 -5.95
N ASP A 126 -2.87 -15.41 -6.20
CA ASP A 126 -4.30 -15.42 -6.56
C ASP A 126 -4.43 -15.52 -8.07
N LEU A 127 -4.98 -16.63 -8.54
CA LEU A 127 -5.19 -16.91 -9.96
C LEU A 127 -6.41 -16.17 -10.52
N ASP A 128 -7.36 -15.76 -9.67
CA ASP A 128 -8.60 -15.11 -10.09
C ASP A 128 -8.47 -13.58 -10.17
N LEU A 129 -7.51 -12.98 -9.45
CA LEU A 129 -7.18 -11.54 -9.43
C LEU A 129 -8.42 -10.63 -9.46
N ASP A 130 -9.35 -10.87 -8.52
CA ASP A 130 -10.59 -10.11 -8.40
C ASP A 130 -10.48 -8.98 -7.35
N VAL A 131 -11.49 -8.12 -7.19
CA VAL A 131 -11.45 -7.00 -6.22
C VAL A 131 -11.12 -7.45 -4.79
N SER A 132 -11.51 -8.65 -4.36
CA SER A 132 -11.17 -9.13 -3.01
C SER A 132 -9.67 -9.39 -2.85
N THR A 133 -8.95 -9.60 -3.95
CA THR A 133 -7.48 -9.69 -3.97
C THR A 133 -6.85 -8.38 -3.51
N ALA A 134 -7.46 -7.22 -3.81
CA ALA A 134 -6.92 -5.93 -3.40
C ALA A 134 -6.96 -5.72 -1.87
N ALA A 135 -7.72 -6.55 -1.15
CA ALA A 135 -7.76 -6.48 0.31
C ALA A 135 -6.55 -7.17 0.97
N ARG A 136 -5.81 -8.03 0.26
CA ARG A 136 -4.78 -8.93 0.84
C ARG A 136 -3.36 -8.38 0.79
#